data_AF-A0A315FSL0-F1
#
_entry.id   AF-A0A315FSL0-F1
#
_cell.length_a   1.000
_cell.length_b   1.000
_cell.length_c   1.000
_cell.angle_alpha   90.00
_cell.angle_beta   90.00
_cell.angle_gamma   90.00
#
_symmetry.space_group_name_H-M   'P 1'
#
loop_
_entity.id
_entity.type
_entity.pdbx_description
1 polymer ?
#
loop_
_entity_poly.entity_id
_entity_poly.type
_entity_poly.pdbx_seq_one_letter_code
_entity_poly.pdbx_strand_id
1 'polypeptide(L)'
;ALISGRTLPTSAAHGKREQLLAWLPDRLAELDSLDFLPTAVLHDVYMHCSYADLTEKHRIKRSLNDLIRRSLLAGDFKDIAVGDNRGQTATDAPEVQGPPKKPVMLVVLEWFTSQHSVYRTHSRALAALRGRFTVHAVGLTSAVDTVSRQVFDVFHEVDTASALQEAWAIAGKLRPDVVLYAGIGMFPFTIYLSNLRLAPLQLVGLGHGASTFCGQINGFVIEEDLVGEESCFSETVIRVPADAMPFVPPADVRRVPVTRTPFLTRQQAQWREPLPVRVAVCASVMKINPNFLATLAEIERRSRVAVRFCFYMGFAQGLTLDYLRDAIHAVLPGAEVNAHMPVQAYQSALNSCELFVSPFPYGNMNGVVDAVRQGLPGVCLTGPEVHSHIDEGLFRRLRLPEELIATGYEAYIRATLRLVEEHDWREMLQHQLQDSDVEQVLFEGHPEKFADVISDVWQQHLPFDAASERVGTSQRLSS
;
A
#
# COMPACT_ATOMS: atom_id res chain seq x y z
N ALA A 1 -5.19 -22.25 4.25
CA ALA A 1 -3.93 -22.67 4.91
C ALA A 1 -2.70 -22.53 4.01
N LEU A 2 -2.62 -23.17 2.84
CA LEU A 2 -1.39 -23.10 2.03
C LEU A 2 -1.12 -21.71 1.41
N ILE A 3 -2.16 -20.95 1.04
CA ILE A 3 -2.01 -19.57 0.52
C ILE A 3 -1.70 -18.57 1.66
N SER A 4 -2.07 -18.86 2.90
CA SER A 4 -1.90 -17.93 4.03
C SER A 4 -0.45 -17.86 4.54
N GLY A 5 0.48 -18.62 3.96
CA GLY A 5 1.91 -18.52 4.30
C GLY A 5 2.48 -17.16 3.93
N ARG A 6 3.10 -16.47 4.90
CA ARG A 6 3.72 -15.15 4.72
C ARG A 6 5.06 -15.22 3.99
N THR A 7 5.73 -16.36 3.97
CA THR A 7 7.06 -16.53 3.37
C THR A 7 7.09 -17.72 2.43
N LEU A 8 7.25 -17.45 1.14
CA LEU A 8 7.28 -18.47 0.09
C LEU A 8 8.50 -18.31 -0.83
N PRO A 9 9.74 -18.31 -0.28
CA PRO A 9 10.95 -18.07 -1.07
C PRO A 9 11.35 -19.23 -1.99
N THR A 10 10.78 -20.43 -1.78
CA THR A 10 11.15 -21.65 -2.54
C THR A 10 10.19 -21.91 -3.70
N SER A 11 10.71 -22.46 -4.81
CA SER A 11 9.90 -22.82 -5.99
C SER A 11 8.76 -23.77 -5.67
N ALA A 12 8.97 -24.72 -4.74
CA ALA A 12 7.94 -25.67 -4.33
C ALA A 12 6.78 -25.01 -3.56
N ALA A 13 7.08 -24.08 -2.66
CA ALA A 13 6.06 -23.38 -1.88
C ALA A 13 5.32 -22.33 -2.73
N HIS A 14 6.08 -21.55 -3.50
CA HIS A 14 5.56 -20.56 -4.44
C HIS A 14 4.67 -21.20 -5.50
N GLY A 15 5.14 -22.25 -6.18
CA GLY A 15 4.38 -22.94 -7.23
C GLY A 15 3.07 -23.57 -6.74
N LYS A 16 3.00 -24.04 -5.48
CA LYS A 16 1.73 -24.49 -4.88
C LYS A 16 0.73 -23.35 -4.73
N ARG A 17 1.18 -22.15 -4.33
CA ARG A 17 0.32 -20.96 -4.28
C ARG A 17 -0.20 -20.62 -5.67
N GLU A 18 0.66 -20.60 -6.69
CA GLU A 18 0.26 -20.32 -8.08
C GLU A 18 -0.85 -21.27 -8.55
N GLN A 19 -0.68 -22.58 -8.34
CA GLN A 19 -1.68 -23.59 -8.70
C GLN A 19 -3.00 -23.41 -7.93
N LEU A 20 -2.92 -23.12 -6.63
CA LEU A 20 -4.11 -22.91 -5.81
C LEU A 20 -4.85 -21.63 -6.19
N LEU A 21 -4.15 -20.54 -6.54
CA LEU A 21 -4.79 -19.31 -7.01
C LEU A 21 -5.50 -19.50 -8.36
N ALA A 22 -4.99 -20.38 -9.22
CA ALA A 22 -5.66 -20.74 -10.47
C ALA A 22 -6.90 -21.63 -10.25
N TRP A 23 -6.89 -22.52 -9.26
CA TRP A 23 -7.94 -23.53 -9.06
C TRP A 23 -9.03 -23.13 -8.05
N LEU A 24 -8.65 -22.51 -6.93
CA LEU A 24 -9.52 -22.26 -5.78
C LEU A 24 -10.67 -21.27 -6.06
N PRO A 25 -10.54 -20.21 -6.89
CA PRO A 25 -11.63 -19.26 -7.10
C PRO A 25 -12.94 -19.90 -7.56
N ASP A 26 -12.87 -20.90 -8.44
CA ASP A 26 -14.06 -21.59 -8.95
C ASP A 26 -14.69 -22.49 -7.90
N ARG A 27 -13.87 -23.10 -7.04
CA ARG A 27 -14.33 -23.96 -5.93
C ARG A 27 -14.97 -23.16 -4.82
N LEU A 28 -14.49 -21.95 -4.55
CA LEU A 28 -15.11 -21.04 -3.58
C LEU A 28 -16.51 -20.61 -4.02
N ALA A 29 -16.76 -20.48 -5.32
CA ALA A 29 -18.08 -20.14 -5.85
C ALA A 29 -19.11 -21.27 -5.65
N GLU A 30 -18.67 -22.52 -5.50
CA GLU A 30 -19.51 -23.69 -5.22
C GLU A 30 -19.98 -23.77 -3.75
N LEU A 31 -19.42 -22.95 -2.85
CA LEU A 31 -19.81 -22.92 -1.44
C LEU A 31 -20.98 -21.97 -1.19
N ASP A 32 -21.80 -22.30 -0.19
CA ASP A 32 -22.94 -21.46 0.23
C ASP A 32 -22.61 -20.54 1.42
N SER A 33 -21.65 -20.94 2.27
CA SER A 33 -21.24 -20.19 3.46
C SER A 33 -19.73 -20.32 3.75
N LEU A 34 -19.25 -19.51 4.70
CA LEU A 34 -17.87 -19.54 5.17
C LEU A 34 -17.58 -20.64 6.21
N ASP A 35 -18.58 -21.43 6.64
CA ASP A 35 -18.50 -22.28 7.85
C ASP A 35 -17.37 -23.32 7.81
N PHE A 36 -16.99 -23.75 6.61
CA PHE A 36 -15.92 -24.75 6.41
C PHE A 36 -14.55 -24.13 6.11
N LEU A 37 -14.45 -22.79 6.06
CA LEU A 37 -13.21 -22.09 5.78
C LEU A 37 -12.52 -21.63 7.07
N PRO A 38 -11.18 -21.63 7.12
CA PRO A 38 -10.44 -21.10 8.25
C PRO A 38 -10.47 -19.56 8.22
N THR A 39 -11.58 -18.97 8.69
CA THR A 39 -11.88 -17.53 8.62
C THR A 39 -10.79 -16.65 9.27
N ALA A 40 -10.12 -17.16 10.30
CA ALA A 40 -9.02 -16.47 10.99
C ALA A 40 -7.86 -16.06 10.06
N VAL A 41 -7.59 -16.85 9.01
CA VAL A 41 -6.50 -16.60 8.05
C VAL A 41 -7.01 -16.16 6.67
N LEU A 42 -8.30 -15.83 6.55
CA LEU A 42 -8.88 -15.42 5.28
C LEU A 42 -8.26 -14.10 4.79
N HIS A 43 -7.96 -13.19 5.71
CA HIS A 43 -7.28 -11.93 5.41
C HIS A 43 -5.87 -12.16 4.83
N ASP A 44 -5.12 -13.16 5.33
CA ASP A 44 -3.85 -13.58 4.74
C ASP A 44 -4.04 -14.08 3.30
N VAL A 45 -5.09 -14.88 3.02
CA VAL A 45 -5.38 -15.34 1.65
C VAL A 45 -5.71 -14.17 0.72
N TYR A 46 -6.54 -13.25 1.20
CA TYR A 46 -6.96 -12.05 0.49
C TYR A 46 -5.76 -11.17 0.11
N MET A 47 -4.80 -10.98 1.02
CA MET A 47 -3.60 -10.18 0.74
C MET A 47 -2.50 -10.92 -0.01
N HIS A 48 -2.22 -12.17 0.36
CA HIS A 48 -1.03 -12.89 -0.11
C HIS A 48 -1.10 -13.30 -1.58
N CYS A 49 -2.30 -13.29 -2.16
CA CYS A 49 -2.47 -13.46 -3.60
C CYS A 49 -1.74 -12.37 -4.40
N SER A 50 -1.61 -11.14 -3.88
CA SER A 50 -0.92 -10.04 -4.57
C SER A 50 0.58 -10.29 -4.82
N TYR A 51 1.20 -11.19 -4.05
CA TYR A 51 2.62 -11.55 -4.18
C TYR A 51 2.87 -12.75 -5.10
N ALA A 52 1.84 -13.24 -5.78
CA ALA A 52 1.95 -14.28 -6.81
C ALA A 52 2.33 -13.68 -8.18
N ASP A 53 2.83 -14.54 -9.06
CA ASP A 53 3.17 -14.17 -10.45
C ASP A 53 1.99 -14.33 -11.42
N LEU A 54 1.01 -15.19 -11.10
CA LEU A 54 -0.19 -15.41 -11.91
C LEU A 54 -0.88 -14.09 -12.25
N THR A 55 -1.12 -13.83 -13.54
CA THR A 55 -1.82 -12.62 -14.01
C THR A 55 -3.19 -12.46 -13.34
N GLU A 56 -3.96 -13.54 -13.23
CA GLU A 56 -5.28 -13.57 -12.61
C GLU A 56 -5.26 -13.77 -11.08
N LYS A 57 -4.13 -13.49 -10.41
CA LYS A 57 -3.94 -13.77 -8.97
C LYS A 57 -5.03 -13.24 -8.06
N HIS A 58 -5.63 -12.10 -8.38
CA HIS A 58 -6.69 -11.50 -7.55
C HIS A 58 -8.09 -12.04 -7.82
N ARG A 59 -8.30 -12.92 -8.81
CA ARG A 59 -9.61 -13.55 -9.05
C ARG A 59 -10.18 -14.20 -7.79
N ILE A 60 -9.31 -14.72 -6.92
CA ILE A 60 -9.70 -15.28 -5.62
C ILE A 60 -10.43 -14.27 -4.72
N LYS A 61 -10.08 -12.98 -4.78
CA LYS A 61 -10.72 -11.93 -3.97
C LYS A 61 -12.20 -11.80 -4.32
N ARG A 62 -12.53 -11.86 -5.62
CA ARG A 62 -13.93 -11.82 -6.09
C ARG A 62 -14.76 -12.96 -5.48
N SER A 63 -14.29 -14.20 -5.63
CA SER A 63 -14.99 -15.36 -5.09
C SER A 63 -15.12 -15.32 -3.56
N LEU A 64 -14.10 -14.81 -2.86
CA LEU A 64 -14.16 -14.60 -1.41
C LEU A 64 -15.19 -13.53 -1.04
N ASN A 65 -15.21 -12.39 -1.73
CA ASN A 65 -16.17 -11.32 -1.49
C ASN A 65 -17.61 -11.81 -1.70
N ASP A 66 -17.89 -12.53 -2.79
CA ASP A 66 -19.23 -13.05 -3.05
C ASP A 66 -19.71 -14.01 -1.95
N LEU A 67 -18.82 -14.87 -1.45
CA LEU A 67 -19.12 -15.79 -0.35
C LEU A 67 -19.28 -15.06 1.00
N ILE A 68 -18.41 -14.08 1.28
CA ILE A 68 -18.47 -13.24 2.47
C ILE A 68 -19.79 -12.46 2.50
N ARG A 69 -20.13 -11.79 1.41
CA ARG A 69 -21.36 -10.99 1.32
C ARG A 69 -22.60 -11.85 1.51
N ARG A 70 -22.69 -13.01 0.84
CA ARG A 70 -23.81 -13.95 1.05
C ARG A 70 -23.93 -14.36 2.51
N SER A 71 -22.81 -14.69 3.16
CA SER A 71 -22.78 -15.08 4.57
C SER A 71 -23.22 -13.94 5.50
N LEU A 72 -22.75 -12.71 5.27
CA LEU A 72 -23.14 -11.54 6.06
C LEU A 72 -24.64 -11.25 5.96
N LEU A 73 -25.19 -11.27 4.74
CA LEU A 73 -26.60 -10.98 4.49
C LEU A 73 -27.55 -12.09 4.94
N ALA A 74 -27.09 -13.35 4.98
CA ALA A 74 -27.84 -14.46 5.58
C ALA A 74 -27.89 -14.36 7.11
N GLY A 75 -26.87 -13.76 7.73
CA GLY A 75 -26.82 -13.48 9.16
C GLY A 75 -27.48 -12.17 9.57
N ASP A 76 -26.93 -11.56 10.62
CA ASP A 76 -27.48 -10.37 11.28
C ASP A 76 -27.12 -9.04 10.60
N PHE A 77 -26.21 -9.07 9.62
CA PHE A 77 -25.78 -7.87 8.92
C PHE A 77 -26.70 -7.55 7.76
N LYS A 78 -26.92 -6.25 7.53
CA LYS A 78 -27.66 -5.72 6.39
C LYS A 78 -26.94 -4.50 5.84
N ASP A 79 -27.15 -4.26 4.55
CA ASP A 79 -26.83 -2.97 3.96
C ASP A 79 -27.62 -1.87 4.68
N ILE A 80 -26.99 -0.72 4.89
CA ILE A 80 -27.63 0.47 5.44
C ILE A 80 -28.44 1.10 4.31
N ALA A 81 -29.66 1.55 4.59
CA ALA A 81 -30.49 2.25 3.61
C ALA A 81 -29.77 3.54 3.16
N VAL A 82 -29.22 3.51 1.95
CA VAL A 82 -28.44 4.59 1.36
C VAL A 82 -29.34 5.64 0.70
N GLY A 83 -29.00 6.92 0.86
CA GLY A 83 -29.70 8.04 0.22
C GLY A 83 -30.81 8.70 1.04
N ASP A 84 -31.12 8.19 2.24
CA ASP A 84 -31.99 8.89 3.20
C ASP A 84 -31.19 9.47 4.39
N ASN A 85 -30.57 10.62 4.14
CA ASN A 85 -29.74 11.32 5.11
C ASN A 85 -30.60 12.17 6.07
N ARG A 86 -31.95 12.08 5.96
CA ARG A 86 -32.88 12.82 6.83
C ARG A 86 -32.70 12.39 8.28
N GLY A 87 -32.34 13.35 9.13
CA GLY A 87 -32.06 13.12 10.55
C GLY A 87 -30.64 12.65 10.85
N GLN A 88 -29.69 12.82 9.93
CA GLN A 88 -28.26 12.70 10.25
C GLN A 88 -27.92 13.78 11.30
N THR A 89 -27.32 13.37 12.43
CA THR A 89 -26.95 14.26 13.54
C THR A 89 -25.48 14.16 13.92
N ALA A 90 -24.68 13.52 13.07
CA ALA A 90 -23.25 13.38 13.29
C ALA A 90 -22.56 14.72 13.03
N THR A 91 -21.69 15.14 13.94
CA THR A 91 -20.98 16.42 13.90
C THR A 91 -19.50 16.19 14.24
N ASP A 92 -18.69 17.23 14.04
CA ASP A 92 -17.28 17.28 14.45
C ASP A 92 -17.09 17.31 15.97
N ALA A 93 -18.17 17.53 16.73
CA ALA A 93 -18.18 17.50 18.19
C ALA A 93 -19.27 16.51 18.67
N PRO A 94 -18.94 15.26 19.05
CA PRO A 94 -19.92 14.21 19.35
C PRO A 94 -20.86 14.56 20.52
N GLU A 95 -20.47 15.51 21.36
CA GLU A 95 -21.25 16.05 22.48
C GLU A 95 -22.42 16.96 22.01
N VAL A 96 -22.33 17.51 20.79
CA VAL A 96 -23.27 18.49 20.24
C VAL A 96 -24.19 17.81 19.24
N GLN A 97 -25.47 17.69 19.62
CA GLN A 97 -26.51 17.19 18.72
C GLN A 97 -27.02 18.30 17.79
N GLY A 98 -26.92 18.07 16.49
CA GLY A 98 -27.42 19.00 15.46
C GLY A 98 -27.15 18.46 14.05
N PRO A 99 -27.77 19.05 13.01
CA PRO A 99 -27.48 18.65 11.64
C PRO A 99 -26.01 18.96 11.31
N PRO A 100 -25.32 18.08 10.56
CA PRO A 100 -23.95 18.32 10.13
C PRO A 100 -23.85 19.57 9.25
N LYS A 101 -22.75 20.31 9.38
CA LYS A 101 -22.44 21.48 8.53
C LYS A 101 -21.82 21.09 7.18
N LYS A 102 -21.25 19.89 7.11
CA LYS A 102 -20.55 19.31 5.95
C LYS A 102 -21.03 17.87 5.77
N PRO A 103 -20.96 17.28 4.57
CA PRO A 103 -21.20 15.85 4.39
C PRO A 103 -20.37 15.02 5.36
N VAL A 104 -20.97 13.96 5.90
CA VAL A 104 -20.34 13.08 6.88
C VAL A 104 -19.57 11.98 6.16
N MET A 105 -18.30 11.85 6.50
CA MET A 105 -17.46 10.78 6.00
C MET A 105 -17.08 9.83 7.13
N LEU A 106 -17.16 8.53 6.87
CA LEU A 106 -16.57 7.50 7.73
C LEU A 106 -15.31 6.93 7.07
N VAL A 107 -14.16 7.14 7.70
CA VAL A 107 -12.88 6.54 7.30
C VAL A 107 -12.68 5.23 8.05
N VAL A 108 -12.52 4.12 7.33
CA VAL A 108 -12.23 2.81 7.92
C VAL A 108 -10.73 2.56 7.84
N LEU A 109 -10.09 2.38 8.99
CA LEU A 109 -8.63 2.26 9.10
C LEU A 109 -8.17 0.81 9.21
N GLU A 110 -7.02 0.55 8.59
CA GLU A 110 -6.16 -0.59 8.92
C GLU A 110 -4.97 -0.10 9.77
N TRP A 111 -3.85 -0.83 9.82
CA TRP A 111 -2.65 -0.41 10.57
C TRP A 111 -2.29 1.06 10.30
N PHE A 112 -2.61 1.94 11.24
CA PHE A 112 -2.54 3.40 11.09
C PHE A 112 -1.92 4.04 12.33
N THR A 113 -0.77 3.52 12.73
CA THR A 113 0.10 4.15 13.73
C THR A 113 1.07 5.09 13.02
N SER A 114 1.58 6.09 13.73
CA SER A 114 2.52 7.10 13.21
C SER A 114 3.83 6.49 12.66
N GLN A 115 4.16 5.28 13.11
CA GLN A 115 5.31 4.50 12.67
C GLN A 115 5.00 3.61 11.45
N HIS A 116 3.73 3.38 11.14
CA HIS A 116 3.31 2.51 10.05
C HIS A 116 3.24 3.23 8.70
N SER A 117 3.45 2.48 7.62
CA SER A 117 3.50 3.00 6.26
C SER A 117 2.22 3.69 5.79
N VAL A 118 1.04 3.18 6.15
CA VAL A 118 -0.25 3.77 5.73
C VAL A 118 -0.40 5.18 6.31
N TYR A 119 -0.05 5.38 7.58
CA TYR A 119 -0.02 6.72 8.17
C TYR A 119 0.94 7.62 7.39
N ARG A 120 2.15 7.13 7.11
CA ARG A 120 3.16 7.93 6.41
C ARG A 120 2.73 8.39 5.03
N THR A 121 1.93 7.63 4.33
CA THR A 121 1.55 7.90 2.94
C THR A 121 0.18 8.54 2.80
N HIS A 122 -0.73 8.37 3.78
CA HIS A 122 -2.12 8.81 3.66
C HIS A 122 -2.51 9.91 4.67
N SER A 123 -1.80 10.06 5.79
CA SER A 123 -2.28 10.91 6.90
C SER A 123 -2.55 12.36 6.52
N ARG A 124 -1.71 12.98 5.67
CA ARG A 124 -1.91 14.38 5.24
C ARG A 124 -3.12 14.54 4.33
N ALA A 125 -3.28 13.63 3.38
CA ALA A 125 -4.44 13.59 2.49
C ALA A 125 -5.74 13.34 3.28
N LEU A 126 -5.72 12.39 4.22
CA LEU A 126 -6.87 12.11 5.09
C LEU A 126 -7.20 13.29 6.01
N ALA A 127 -6.19 13.99 6.54
CA ALA A 127 -6.41 15.18 7.38
C ALA A 127 -7.06 16.34 6.61
N ALA A 128 -6.73 16.49 5.32
CA ALA A 128 -7.28 17.53 4.46
C ALA A 128 -8.78 17.34 4.14
N LEU A 129 -9.30 16.12 4.27
CA LEU A 129 -10.73 15.83 4.10
C LEU A 129 -11.61 16.66 5.04
N ARG A 130 -11.11 17.02 6.23
CA ARG A 130 -11.82 17.91 7.19
C ARG A 130 -12.15 19.28 6.61
N GLY A 131 -11.47 19.71 5.53
CA GLY A 131 -11.82 20.91 4.79
C GLY A 131 -13.20 20.81 4.14
N ARG A 132 -13.57 19.62 3.63
CA ARG A 132 -14.77 19.37 2.81
C ARG A 132 -15.83 18.51 3.49
N PHE A 133 -15.46 17.70 4.49
CA PHE A 133 -16.31 16.73 5.18
C PHE A 133 -16.22 16.89 6.70
N THR A 134 -17.21 16.36 7.41
CA THR A 134 -17.08 16.00 8.84
C THR A 134 -16.58 14.57 8.90
N VAL A 135 -15.34 14.38 9.36
CA VAL A 135 -14.60 13.12 9.20
C VAL A 135 -14.60 12.34 10.50
N HIS A 136 -15.40 11.28 10.55
CA HIS A 136 -15.29 10.23 11.56
C HIS A 136 -14.33 9.16 11.06
N ALA A 137 -13.57 8.55 11.95
CA ALA A 137 -12.77 7.37 11.64
C ALA A 137 -13.07 6.23 12.61
N VAL A 138 -12.94 4.99 12.13
CA VAL A 138 -13.04 3.78 12.94
C VAL A 138 -11.79 2.93 12.76
N GLY A 139 -11.24 2.43 13.87
CA GLY A 139 -10.03 1.60 13.85
C GLY A 139 -9.83 0.83 15.15
N LEU A 140 -9.03 -0.25 15.09
CA LEU A 140 -8.71 -1.05 16.26
C LEU A 140 -7.89 -0.23 17.26
N THR A 141 -8.20 -0.33 18.55
CA THR A 141 -7.46 0.35 19.63
C THR A 141 -5.95 0.04 19.59
N SER A 142 -5.59 -1.18 19.21
CA SER A 142 -4.20 -1.65 19.11
C SER A 142 -3.45 -1.18 17.85
N ALA A 143 -4.14 -0.57 16.89
CA ALA A 143 -3.61 -0.27 15.56
C ALA A 143 -3.62 1.22 15.20
N VAL A 144 -4.04 2.10 16.11
CA VAL A 144 -4.09 3.56 15.91
C VAL A 144 -3.62 4.29 17.18
N ASP A 145 -2.47 4.97 17.09
CA ASP A 145 -1.90 5.72 18.21
C ASP A 145 -2.54 7.11 18.38
N THR A 146 -2.30 7.75 19.53
CA THR A 146 -2.90 9.04 19.89
C THR A 146 -2.68 10.12 18.84
N VAL A 147 -1.49 10.19 18.24
CA VAL A 147 -1.16 11.17 17.20
C VAL A 147 -1.98 10.92 15.94
N SER A 148 -2.11 9.64 15.55
CA SER A 148 -2.83 9.25 14.34
C SER A 148 -4.33 9.51 14.43
N ARG A 149 -4.90 9.47 15.64
CA ARG A 149 -6.32 9.80 15.87
C ARG A 149 -6.64 11.26 15.57
N GLN A 150 -5.68 12.17 15.75
CA GLN A 150 -5.86 13.61 15.53
C GLN A 150 -6.00 14.01 14.05
N VAL A 151 -5.80 13.05 13.13
CA VAL A 151 -6.04 13.21 11.69
C VAL A 151 -7.53 13.46 11.39
N PHE A 152 -8.43 12.96 12.24
CA PHE A 152 -9.87 12.96 12.03
C PHE A 152 -10.57 13.92 13.02
N ASP A 153 -11.82 14.31 12.73
CA ASP A 153 -12.61 15.12 13.66
C ASP A 153 -13.02 14.27 14.88
N VAL A 154 -13.44 13.02 14.62
CA VAL A 154 -13.86 12.08 15.66
C VAL A 154 -13.29 10.70 15.36
N PHE A 155 -12.70 10.05 16.37
CA PHE A 155 -12.21 8.69 16.27
C PHE A 155 -13.04 7.74 17.14
N HIS A 156 -13.50 6.65 16.54
CA HIS A 156 -14.23 5.57 17.19
C HIS A 156 -13.32 4.35 17.32
N GLU A 157 -13.02 3.99 18.56
CA GLU A 157 -12.31 2.76 18.89
C GLU A 157 -13.23 1.55 18.80
N VAL A 158 -12.71 0.44 18.30
CA VAL A 158 -13.41 -0.86 18.31
C VAL A 158 -12.47 -1.97 18.79
N ASP A 159 -13.03 -2.98 19.45
CA ASP A 159 -12.28 -4.15 19.90
C ASP A 159 -12.05 -5.15 18.76
N THR A 160 -10.93 -5.87 18.77
CA THR A 160 -10.60 -6.83 17.70
C THR A 160 -11.65 -7.94 17.56
N ALA A 161 -12.25 -8.40 18.66
CA ALA A 161 -13.22 -9.49 18.64
C ALA A 161 -14.60 -9.07 18.10
N SER A 162 -14.97 -7.79 18.25
CA SER A 162 -16.28 -7.24 17.85
C SER A 162 -16.20 -6.14 16.78
N ALA A 163 -15.02 -5.89 16.21
CA ALA A 163 -14.74 -4.79 15.30
C ALA A 163 -15.74 -4.66 14.16
N LEU A 164 -16.14 -5.78 13.54
CA LEU A 164 -17.14 -5.77 12.46
C LEU A 164 -18.50 -5.26 12.94
N GLN A 165 -18.99 -5.79 14.07
CA GLN A 165 -20.29 -5.43 14.63
C GLN A 165 -20.32 -3.98 15.08
N GLU A 166 -19.26 -3.52 15.76
CA GLU A 166 -19.14 -2.15 16.24
C GLU A 166 -19.03 -1.16 15.07
N ALA A 167 -18.14 -1.43 14.10
CA ALA A 167 -17.98 -0.56 12.94
C ALA A 167 -19.27 -0.47 12.09
N TRP A 168 -19.99 -1.59 11.93
CA TRP A 168 -21.30 -1.59 11.27
C TRP A 168 -22.34 -0.78 12.05
N ALA A 169 -22.40 -0.91 13.38
CA ALA A 169 -23.31 -0.13 14.22
C ALA A 169 -22.98 1.37 14.21
N ILE A 170 -21.69 1.72 14.21
CA ILE A 170 -21.20 3.10 14.06
C ILE A 170 -21.66 3.66 12.71
N ALA A 171 -21.44 2.93 11.61
CA ALA A 171 -21.91 3.34 10.29
C ALA A 171 -23.44 3.53 10.26
N GLY A 172 -24.21 2.63 10.88
CA GLY A 172 -25.67 2.73 11.00
C GLY A 172 -26.13 3.97 11.76
N LYS A 173 -25.41 4.35 12.82
CA LYS A 173 -25.69 5.57 13.59
C LYS A 173 -25.31 6.84 12.81
N LEU A 174 -24.15 6.83 12.17
CA LEU A 174 -23.62 7.99 11.44
C LEU A 174 -24.36 8.25 10.13
N ARG A 175 -24.86 7.19 9.46
CA ARG A 175 -25.41 7.22 8.10
C ARG A 175 -24.52 8.06 7.15
N PRO A 176 -23.26 7.64 6.94
CA PRO A 176 -22.28 8.46 6.22
C PRO A 176 -22.69 8.71 4.76
N ASP A 177 -22.38 9.89 4.26
CA ASP A 177 -22.49 10.25 2.84
C ASP A 177 -21.41 9.54 2.00
N VAL A 178 -20.23 9.36 2.60
CA VAL A 178 -19.08 8.68 2.00
C VAL A 178 -18.42 7.75 3.01
N VAL A 179 -18.08 6.54 2.59
CA VAL A 179 -17.14 5.68 3.32
C VAL A 179 -15.83 5.61 2.54
N LEU A 180 -14.71 5.88 3.21
CA LEU A 180 -13.38 5.76 2.64
C LEU A 180 -12.57 4.73 3.44
N TYR A 181 -12.25 3.60 2.82
CA TYR A 181 -11.32 2.64 3.40
C TYR A 181 -9.89 3.11 3.14
N ALA A 182 -9.07 3.30 4.17
CA ALA A 182 -7.65 3.62 3.98
C ALA A 182 -6.92 2.48 3.22
N GLY A 183 -7.37 1.24 3.45
CA GLY A 183 -7.01 0.03 2.73
C GLY A 183 -7.96 -1.10 3.12
N ILE A 184 -7.99 -2.17 2.32
CA ILE A 184 -8.75 -3.39 2.60
C ILE A 184 -7.83 -4.60 2.43
N GLY A 185 -7.62 -5.35 3.51
CA GLY A 185 -6.91 -6.62 3.51
C GLY A 185 -6.18 -6.95 4.80
N MET A 186 -5.56 -5.98 5.47
CA MET A 186 -4.69 -6.27 6.63
C MET A 186 -5.46 -6.74 7.86
N PHE A 187 -6.71 -6.28 8.03
CA PHE A 187 -7.56 -6.75 9.11
C PHE A 187 -8.78 -7.48 8.57
N PRO A 188 -9.22 -8.57 9.22
CA PRO A 188 -10.42 -9.27 8.79
C PRO A 188 -11.64 -8.33 8.69
N PHE A 189 -11.88 -7.48 9.71
CA PHE A 189 -13.10 -6.68 9.76
C PHE A 189 -13.24 -5.71 8.58
N THR A 190 -12.15 -5.18 8.01
CA THR A 190 -12.24 -4.28 6.84
C THR A 190 -12.70 -5.04 5.60
N ILE A 191 -12.26 -6.29 5.41
CA ILE A 191 -12.71 -7.17 4.33
C ILE A 191 -14.22 -7.43 4.49
N TYR A 192 -14.66 -7.88 5.67
CA TYR A 192 -16.08 -8.15 5.91
C TYR A 192 -16.93 -6.88 5.77
N LEU A 193 -16.50 -5.77 6.38
CA LEU A 193 -17.24 -4.51 6.35
C LEU A 193 -17.34 -3.95 4.93
N SER A 194 -16.29 -4.09 4.10
CA SER A 194 -16.29 -3.66 2.71
C SER A 194 -17.31 -4.39 1.83
N ASN A 195 -17.76 -5.58 2.23
CA ASN A 195 -18.77 -6.37 1.53
C ASN A 195 -20.21 -5.95 1.89
N LEU A 196 -20.39 -4.91 2.71
CA LEU A 196 -21.67 -4.27 3.00
C LEU A 196 -21.74 -2.90 2.32
N ARG A 197 -22.95 -2.47 1.97
CA ARG A 197 -23.22 -1.10 1.52
C ARG A 197 -23.57 -0.25 2.75
N LEU A 198 -22.69 0.65 3.13
CA LEU A 198 -22.78 1.52 4.31
C LEU A 198 -23.05 2.99 3.97
N ALA A 199 -22.64 3.42 2.77
CA ALA A 199 -22.86 4.76 2.22
C ALA A 199 -23.17 4.70 0.71
N PRO A 200 -23.83 5.72 0.14
CA PRO A 200 -24.03 5.82 -1.30
C PRO A 200 -22.71 5.69 -2.07
N LEU A 201 -21.68 6.40 -1.61
CA LEU A 201 -20.33 6.34 -2.16
C LEU A 201 -19.38 5.61 -1.22
N GLN A 202 -18.74 4.55 -1.69
CA GLN A 202 -17.69 3.83 -0.98
C GLN A 202 -16.41 3.79 -1.81
N LEU A 203 -15.32 4.27 -1.23
CA LEU A 203 -14.03 4.41 -1.88
C LEU A 203 -12.96 3.63 -1.09
N VAL A 204 -11.89 3.24 -1.77
CA VAL A 204 -10.72 2.63 -1.13
C VAL A 204 -9.45 3.35 -1.56
N GLY A 205 -8.51 3.52 -0.63
CA GLY A 205 -7.17 4.06 -0.87
C GLY A 205 -6.10 2.98 -1.03
N LEU A 206 -4.84 3.42 -1.05
CA LEU A 206 -3.67 2.59 -1.37
C LEU A 206 -3.06 1.88 -0.14
N GLY A 207 -3.80 1.67 0.94
CA GLY A 207 -3.28 0.99 2.13
C GLY A 207 -2.78 -0.43 1.83
N HIS A 208 -3.53 -1.18 1.02
CA HIS A 208 -3.07 -2.40 0.36
C HIS A 208 -3.09 -2.18 -1.16
N GLY A 209 -1.94 -2.26 -1.81
CA GLY A 209 -1.74 -1.90 -3.23
C GLY A 209 -2.30 -2.90 -4.24
N ALA A 210 -3.58 -3.25 -4.13
CA ALA A 210 -4.27 -4.13 -5.06
C ALA A 210 -5.77 -3.84 -5.04
N SER A 211 -6.41 -3.98 -6.19
CA SER A 211 -7.87 -3.93 -6.31
C SER A 211 -8.56 -4.88 -5.32
N THR A 212 -9.73 -4.48 -4.86
CA THR A 212 -10.52 -5.23 -3.87
C THR A 212 -11.36 -6.32 -4.51
N PHE A 213 -11.72 -6.20 -5.79
CA PHE A 213 -12.69 -7.06 -6.46
C PHE A 213 -14.02 -7.15 -5.69
N CYS A 214 -14.37 -6.11 -4.93
CA CYS A 214 -15.55 -6.05 -4.09
C CYS A 214 -16.63 -5.22 -4.80
N GLY A 215 -17.80 -5.81 -5.07
CA GLY A 215 -18.90 -5.15 -5.77
C GLY A 215 -19.52 -3.97 -5.01
N GLN A 216 -19.15 -3.79 -3.74
CA GLN A 216 -19.64 -2.72 -2.88
C GLN A 216 -18.70 -1.50 -2.87
N ILE A 217 -17.52 -1.58 -3.46
CA ILE A 217 -16.60 -0.44 -3.56
C ILE A 217 -16.77 0.21 -4.95
N ASN A 218 -17.05 1.51 -4.96
CA ASN A 218 -17.31 2.27 -6.19
C ASN A 218 -16.02 2.69 -6.89
N GLY A 219 -15.00 3.10 -6.13
CA GLY A 219 -13.80 3.69 -6.70
C GLY A 219 -12.53 3.41 -5.91
N PHE A 220 -11.42 3.31 -6.62
CA PHE A 220 -10.07 3.18 -6.07
C PHE A 220 -9.34 4.52 -6.23
N VAL A 221 -9.02 5.17 -5.12
CA VAL A 221 -8.38 6.49 -5.09
C VAL A 221 -6.87 6.32 -5.07
N ILE A 222 -6.20 6.93 -6.06
CA ILE A 222 -4.76 6.76 -6.26
C ILE A 222 -4.18 7.98 -6.99
N GLU A 223 -2.94 8.34 -6.67
CA GLU A 223 -2.20 9.37 -7.40
C GLU A 223 -1.98 8.97 -8.86
N GLU A 224 -2.18 9.92 -9.78
CA GLU A 224 -2.29 9.67 -11.21
C GLU A 224 -1.07 9.00 -11.85
N ASP A 225 0.11 9.19 -11.25
CA ASP A 225 1.40 8.68 -11.69
C ASP A 225 1.79 7.34 -11.03
N LEU A 226 0.97 6.84 -10.09
CA LEU A 226 1.12 5.51 -9.49
C LEU A 226 0.16 4.49 -10.11
N VAL A 227 -0.69 4.91 -11.05
CA VAL A 227 -1.65 4.05 -11.73
C VAL A 227 -0.94 3.20 -12.76
N GLY A 228 -1.00 1.88 -12.59
CA GLY A 228 -0.63 0.92 -13.63
C GLY A 228 -1.70 0.82 -14.73
N GLU A 229 -2.02 -0.40 -15.16
CA GLU A 229 -3.10 -0.65 -16.11
C GLU A 229 -4.47 -0.64 -15.40
N GLU A 230 -5.42 0.15 -15.92
CA GLU A 230 -6.76 0.24 -15.32
C GLU A 230 -7.53 -1.10 -15.35
N SER A 231 -7.16 -2.03 -16.25
CA SER A 231 -7.72 -3.38 -16.30
C SER A 231 -7.41 -4.24 -15.06
N CYS A 232 -6.40 -3.87 -14.25
CA CYS A 232 -6.12 -4.53 -12.97
C CYS A 232 -7.10 -4.11 -11.86
N PHE A 233 -8.01 -3.16 -12.13
CA PHE A 233 -8.99 -2.68 -11.16
C PHE A 233 -10.40 -3.15 -11.49
N SER A 234 -11.12 -3.56 -10.44
CA SER A 234 -12.57 -3.79 -10.52
C SER A 234 -13.39 -2.53 -10.29
N GLU A 235 -12.81 -1.58 -9.56
CA GLU A 235 -13.37 -0.29 -9.19
C GLU A 235 -13.07 0.74 -10.27
N THR A 236 -13.86 1.82 -10.33
CA THR A 236 -13.47 2.99 -11.13
C THR A 236 -12.21 3.62 -10.54
N VAL A 237 -11.17 3.80 -11.35
CA VAL A 237 -9.94 4.47 -10.91
C VAL A 237 -10.22 5.97 -10.75
N ILE A 238 -10.06 6.48 -9.54
CA ILE A 238 -10.17 7.90 -9.21
C ILE A 238 -8.76 8.45 -9.06
N ARG A 239 -8.31 9.15 -10.09
CA ARG A 239 -6.99 9.77 -10.15
C ARG A 239 -6.98 11.07 -9.35
N VAL A 240 -6.09 11.18 -8.38
CA VAL A 240 -5.74 12.44 -7.73
C VAL A 240 -4.41 12.95 -8.28
N PRO A 241 -4.13 14.27 -8.27
CA PRO A 241 -2.85 14.81 -8.72
C PRO A 241 -1.65 14.15 -8.01
N ALA A 242 -0.52 14.02 -8.71
CA ALA A 242 0.69 13.35 -8.19
C ALA A 242 1.31 14.00 -6.92
N ASP A 243 0.88 15.21 -6.56
CA ASP A 243 1.30 15.93 -5.36
C ASP A 243 0.20 16.01 -4.29
N ALA A 244 -0.90 15.27 -4.45
CA ALA A 244 -2.06 15.33 -3.57
C ALA A 244 -1.93 14.45 -2.30
N MET A 245 -0.96 13.53 -2.25
CA MET A 245 -0.74 12.68 -1.07
C MET A 245 0.71 12.79 -0.56
N PRO A 246 1.16 13.98 -0.11
CA PRO A 246 2.52 14.14 0.39
C PRO A 246 2.76 13.24 1.60
N PHE A 247 3.90 12.54 1.58
CA PHE A 247 4.24 11.63 2.67
C PHE A 247 4.66 12.41 3.93
N VAL A 248 4.76 11.70 5.05
CA VAL A 248 5.45 12.19 6.24
C VAL A 248 6.65 11.30 6.55
N PRO A 249 7.78 11.90 6.97
CA PRO A 249 8.92 11.13 7.43
C PRO A 249 8.53 10.30 8.67
N PRO A 250 9.17 9.15 8.92
CA PRO A 250 8.96 8.39 10.14
C PRO A 250 9.17 9.27 11.39
N ALA A 251 8.23 9.23 12.33
CA ALA A 251 8.33 9.98 13.57
C ALA A 251 9.53 9.49 14.41
N ASP A 252 10.17 10.43 15.12
CA ASP A 252 11.32 10.16 16.01
C ASP A 252 12.56 9.55 15.31
N VAL A 253 12.70 9.74 14.00
CA VAL A 253 13.85 9.28 13.23
C VAL A 253 14.71 10.45 12.77
N ARG A 254 15.98 10.44 13.15
CA ARG A 254 16.95 11.43 12.70
C ARG A 254 17.58 10.97 11.40
N ARG A 255 17.44 11.79 10.35
CA ARG A 255 18.23 11.65 9.12
C ARG A 255 19.70 11.91 9.43
N VAL A 256 20.57 10.98 9.06
CA VAL A 256 22.03 11.11 9.18
C VAL A 256 22.59 11.22 7.76
N PRO A 257 23.00 12.42 7.32
CA PRO A 257 23.64 12.57 6.01
C PRO A 257 24.89 11.69 5.93
N VAL A 258 25.03 10.98 4.80
CA VAL A 258 26.17 10.11 4.55
C VAL A 258 27.19 10.84 3.70
N THR A 259 28.41 11.01 4.22
CA THR A 259 29.56 11.33 3.39
C THR A 259 30.07 10.03 2.76
N ARG A 260 29.95 9.89 1.44
CA ARG A 260 30.41 8.70 0.71
C ARG A 260 31.83 8.91 0.21
N THR A 261 32.74 8.01 0.59
CA THR A 261 34.05 7.89 -0.06
C THR A 261 33.90 7.10 -1.35
N PRO A 262 34.45 7.57 -2.49
CA PRO A 262 34.39 6.86 -3.77
C PRO A 262 34.77 5.39 -3.65
N PHE A 263 34.05 4.52 -4.35
CA PHE A 263 34.19 3.06 -4.26
C PHE A 263 35.61 2.63 -4.62
N LEU A 264 36.15 3.16 -5.71
CA LEU A 264 37.52 2.82 -6.16
C LEU A 264 38.58 3.24 -5.14
N THR A 265 38.40 4.36 -4.44
CA THR A 265 39.29 4.79 -3.35
C THR A 265 39.26 3.80 -2.18
N ARG A 266 38.07 3.30 -1.81
CA ARG A 266 37.93 2.27 -0.76
C ARG A 266 38.53 0.93 -1.20
N GLN A 267 38.31 0.53 -2.45
CA GLN A 267 38.85 -0.70 -3.04
C GLN A 267 40.39 -0.68 -3.05
N GLN A 268 41.01 0.47 -3.36
CA GLN A 268 42.47 0.64 -3.30
C GLN A 268 43.02 0.50 -1.87
N ALA A 269 42.28 0.97 -0.86
CA ALA A 269 42.67 0.82 0.54
C ALA A 269 42.59 -0.64 1.04
N GLN A 270 41.72 -1.47 0.45
CA GLN A 270 41.51 -2.88 0.81
C GLN A 270 42.24 -3.87 -0.12
N TRP A 271 43.47 -3.55 -0.53
CA TRP A 271 44.28 -4.25 -1.56
C TRP A 271 44.36 -5.79 -1.53
N ARG A 272 43.97 -6.46 -0.43
CA ARG A 272 44.03 -7.92 -0.28
C ARG A 272 42.77 -8.66 -0.69
N GLU A 273 41.61 -8.01 -0.70
CA GLU A 273 40.33 -8.65 -1.01
C GLU A 273 39.47 -7.74 -1.92
N PRO A 274 38.74 -8.30 -2.90
CA PRO A 274 37.76 -7.54 -3.65
C PRO A 274 36.71 -6.96 -2.69
N LEU A 275 36.53 -5.64 -2.70
CA LEU A 275 35.48 -4.99 -1.95
C LEU A 275 34.18 -5.22 -2.74
N PRO A 276 33.16 -5.90 -2.18
CA PRO A 276 31.92 -6.10 -2.92
C PRO A 276 31.12 -4.80 -3.00
N VAL A 277 30.47 -4.58 -4.13
CA VAL A 277 29.36 -3.63 -4.27
C VAL A 277 28.19 -4.19 -3.49
N ARG A 278 27.80 -3.53 -2.41
CA ARG A 278 26.70 -3.91 -1.51
C ARG A 278 25.39 -3.35 -2.03
N VAL A 279 24.45 -4.24 -2.33
CA VAL A 279 23.16 -3.94 -2.94
C VAL A 279 22.07 -4.17 -1.90
N ALA A 280 21.40 -3.11 -1.46
CA ALA A 280 20.30 -3.20 -0.52
C ALA A 280 19.07 -3.85 -1.16
N VAL A 281 18.49 -4.83 -0.47
CA VAL A 281 17.17 -5.41 -0.78
C VAL A 281 16.24 -5.05 0.36
N CYS A 282 15.48 -3.98 0.19
CA CYS A 282 14.50 -3.51 1.16
C CYS A 282 13.15 -4.18 0.88
N ALA A 283 12.71 -5.10 1.74
CA ALA A 283 11.52 -5.91 1.47
C ALA A 283 10.78 -6.29 2.76
N SER A 284 9.46 -6.49 2.69
CA SER A 284 8.79 -7.33 3.69
C SER A 284 9.00 -8.80 3.31
N VAL A 285 8.90 -9.70 4.28
CA VAL A 285 9.13 -11.13 4.03
C VAL A 285 8.26 -11.74 2.93
N MET A 286 7.07 -11.18 2.69
CA MET A 286 6.11 -11.63 1.66
C MET A 286 6.59 -11.39 0.22
N LYS A 287 7.54 -10.46 0.02
CA LYS A 287 8.06 -10.11 -1.31
C LYS A 287 9.17 -11.05 -1.77
N ILE A 288 9.76 -11.82 -0.86
CA ILE A 288 10.85 -12.75 -1.18
C ILE A 288 10.25 -14.00 -1.81
N ASN A 289 10.60 -14.24 -3.07
CA ASN A 289 10.06 -15.31 -3.91
C ASN A 289 11.19 -15.88 -4.80
N PRO A 290 11.02 -17.09 -5.35
CA PRO A 290 12.07 -17.77 -6.11
C PRO A 290 12.49 -17.05 -7.40
N ASN A 291 11.55 -16.38 -8.10
CA ASN A 291 11.86 -15.69 -9.36
C ASN A 291 12.72 -14.46 -9.13
N PHE A 292 12.43 -13.71 -8.07
CA PHE A 292 13.28 -12.60 -7.63
C PHE A 292 14.67 -13.09 -7.22
N LEU A 293 14.76 -14.13 -6.37
CA LEU A 293 16.06 -14.68 -5.94
C LEU A 293 16.90 -15.23 -7.11
N ALA A 294 16.26 -15.94 -8.05
CA ALA A 294 16.93 -16.44 -9.25
C ALA A 294 17.47 -15.29 -10.13
N THR A 295 16.72 -14.19 -10.22
CA THR A 295 17.16 -12.99 -10.96
C THR A 295 18.36 -12.33 -10.30
N LEU A 296 18.38 -12.24 -8.96
CA LEU A 296 19.55 -11.75 -8.22
C LEU A 296 20.77 -12.65 -8.40
N ALA A 297 20.59 -13.98 -8.37
CA ALA A 297 21.68 -14.93 -8.61
C ALA A 297 22.24 -14.81 -10.03
N GLU A 298 21.38 -14.53 -11.01
CA GLU A 298 21.81 -14.29 -12.38
C GLU A 298 22.60 -12.97 -12.52
N ILE A 299 22.26 -11.94 -11.76
CA ILE A 299 23.05 -10.70 -11.66
C ILE A 299 24.42 -10.99 -11.05
N GLU A 300 24.48 -11.71 -9.91
CA GLU A 300 25.74 -12.11 -9.28
C GLU A 300 26.63 -12.90 -10.23
N ARG A 301 26.05 -13.85 -10.98
CA ARG A 301 26.76 -14.70 -11.95
C ARG A 301 27.32 -13.92 -13.14
N ARG A 302 26.60 -12.89 -13.62
CA ARG A 302 27.00 -12.09 -14.80
C ARG A 302 27.92 -10.92 -14.44
N SER A 303 27.94 -10.50 -13.18
CA SER A 303 28.70 -9.34 -12.73
C SER A 303 30.21 -9.53 -12.91
N ARG A 304 30.87 -8.48 -13.39
CA ARG A 304 32.34 -8.41 -13.52
C ARG A 304 33.03 -7.93 -12.24
N VAL A 305 32.26 -7.44 -11.28
CA VAL A 305 32.75 -7.02 -9.95
C VAL A 305 32.09 -7.87 -8.87
N ALA A 306 32.71 -7.95 -7.70
CA ALA A 306 32.11 -8.63 -6.56
C ALA A 306 30.83 -7.91 -6.14
N VAL A 307 29.74 -8.66 -5.94
CA VAL A 307 28.43 -8.14 -5.51
C VAL A 307 28.05 -8.81 -4.20
N ARG A 308 27.42 -8.06 -3.30
CA ARG A 308 26.80 -8.62 -2.09
C ARG A 308 25.41 -8.07 -1.92
N PHE A 309 24.40 -8.93 -2.02
CA PHE A 309 23.03 -8.55 -1.69
C PHE A 309 22.85 -8.51 -0.17
N CYS A 310 22.31 -7.40 0.33
CA CYS A 310 22.05 -7.13 1.75
C CYS A 310 20.54 -7.03 1.96
N PHE A 311 19.94 -8.11 2.46
CA PHE A 311 18.51 -8.22 2.70
C PHE A 311 18.15 -7.54 4.02
N TYR A 312 17.36 -6.47 3.93
CA TYR A 312 16.77 -5.77 5.07
C TYR A 312 15.28 -6.06 5.11
N MET A 313 14.90 -7.07 5.88
CA MET A 313 13.56 -7.68 5.80
C MET A 313 12.64 -7.29 6.95
N GLY A 314 11.59 -6.53 6.63
CA GLY A 314 10.49 -6.26 7.55
C GLY A 314 9.77 -7.54 7.95
N PHE A 315 9.49 -7.72 9.25
CA PHE A 315 8.89 -8.92 9.87
C PHE A 315 9.75 -10.20 9.91
N ALA A 316 11.02 -10.15 9.50
CA ALA A 316 11.91 -11.30 9.61
C ALA A 316 12.40 -11.50 11.05
N GLN A 317 11.80 -12.42 11.79
CA GLN A 317 12.16 -12.74 13.17
C GLN A 317 11.93 -14.22 13.51
N GLY A 318 12.66 -14.74 14.49
CA GLY A 318 12.56 -16.13 14.94
C GLY A 318 12.69 -17.15 13.81
N LEU A 319 11.86 -18.19 13.82
CA LEU A 319 11.87 -19.26 12.82
C LEU A 319 11.67 -18.75 11.38
N THR A 320 10.93 -17.65 11.20
CA THR A 320 10.73 -17.04 9.87
C THR A 320 12.05 -16.51 9.31
N LEU A 321 12.89 -15.90 10.16
CA LEU A 321 14.21 -15.42 9.77
C LEU A 321 15.13 -16.58 9.41
N ASP A 322 15.16 -17.63 10.23
CA ASP A 322 16.02 -18.79 9.97
C ASP A 322 15.64 -19.48 8.66
N TYR A 323 14.34 -19.69 8.41
CA TYR A 323 13.85 -20.23 7.15
C TYR A 323 14.19 -19.35 5.94
N LEU A 324 14.03 -18.02 6.04
CA LEU A 324 14.42 -17.10 4.97
C LEU A 324 15.91 -17.11 4.72
N ARG A 325 16.73 -17.16 5.79
CA ARG A 325 18.19 -17.21 5.69
C ARG A 325 18.63 -18.44 4.93
N ASP A 326 18.14 -19.61 5.33
CA ASP A 326 18.46 -20.87 4.66
C ASP A 326 18.03 -20.85 3.18
N ALA A 327 16.81 -20.38 2.90
CA ALA A 327 16.29 -20.32 1.54
C ALA A 327 17.03 -19.32 0.65
N ILE A 328 17.41 -18.15 1.18
CA ILE A 328 18.19 -17.15 0.46
C ILE A 328 19.61 -17.67 0.23
N HIS A 329 20.29 -18.21 1.25
CA HIS A 329 21.66 -18.73 1.12
C HIS A 329 21.76 -19.94 0.19
N ALA A 330 20.69 -20.71 0.02
CA ALA A 330 20.64 -21.78 -0.98
C ALA A 330 20.74 -21.26 -2.43
N VAL A 331 20.37 -20.00 -2.68
CA VAL A 331 20.41 -19.36 -4.02
C VAL A 331 21.52 -18.31 -4.13
N LEU A 332 21.81 -17.61 -3.03
CA LEU A 332 22.78 -16.51 -2.91
C LEU A 332 23.67 -16.76 -1.67
N PRO A 333 24.68 -17.65 -1.75
CA PRO A 333 25.48 -18.04 -0.58
C PRO A 333 26.23 -16.87 0.09
N GLY A 334 26.59 -15.84 -0.68
CA GLY A 334 27.31 -14.65 -0.19
C GLY A 334 26.41 -13.57 0.45
N ALA A 335 25.09 -13.72 0.37
CA ALA A 335 24.13 -12.70 0.81
C ALA A 335 24.20 -12.42 2.32
N GLU A 336 24.03 -11.16 2.68
CA GLU A 336 23.81 -10.73 4.05
C GLU A 336 22.30 -10.75 4.32
N VAL A 337 21.86 -11.57 5.29
CA VAL A 337 20.44 -11.75 5.62
C VAL A 337 20.15 -11.24 7.02
N ASN A 338 19.55 -10.05 7.09
CA ASN A 338 19.31 -9.36 8.36
C ASN A 338 17.93 -9.68 8.95
N ALA A 339 17.88 -9.69 10.28
CA ALA A 339 16.62 -9.69 11.03
C ALA A 339 15.86 -8.36 10.85
N HIS A 340 14.61 -8.33 11.30
CA HIS A 340 13.87 -7.09 11.45
C HIS A 340 14.64 -6.11 12.34
N MET A 341 14.74 -4.86 11.89
CA MET A 341 15.48 -3.78 12.55
C MET A 341 14.53 -2.64 12.94
N PRO A 342 14.75 -2.00 14.10
CA PRO A 342 14.15 -0.70 14.38
C PRO A 342 14.51 0.33 13.31
N VAL A 343 13.60 1.27 13.01
CA VAL A 343 13.70 2.17 11.85
C VAL A 343 15.04 2.94 11.80
N GLN A 344 15.52 3.50 12.91
CA GLN A 344 16.80 4.23 12.95
C GLN A 344 18.01 3.33 12.67
N ALA A 345 18.00 2.08 13.16
CA ALA A 345 19.06 1.12 12.92
C ALA A 345 19.05 0.66 11.45
N TYR A 346 17.86 0.41 10.90
CA TYR A 346 17.66 0.11 9.48
C TYR A 346 18.19 1.22 8.57
N GLN A 347 17.81 2.48 8.82
CA GLN A 347 18.30 3.61 8.02
C GLN A 347 19.82 3.77 8.12
N SER A 348 20.40 3.59 9.31
CA SER A 348 21.85 3.58 9.48
C SER A 348 22.53 2.44 8.73
N ALA A 349 21.90 1.25 8.67
CA ALA A 349 22.45 0.09 7.98
C ALA A 349 22.46 0.26 6.46
N LEU A 350 21.44 0.92 5.88
CA LEU A 350 21.39 1.26 4.45
C LEU A 350 22.60 2.09 4.00
N ASN A 351 23.20 2.87 4.89
CA ASN A 351 24.39 3.68 4.58
C ASN A 351 25.64 2.84 4.27
N SER A 352 25.60 1.54 4.56
CA SER A 352 26.63 0.58 4.17
C SER A 352 26.51 0.07 2.73
N CYS A 353 25.46 0.44 2.00
CA CYS A 353 25.21 0.00 0.62
C CYS A 353 25.55 1.08 -0.40
N GLU A 354 25.76 0.67 -1.66
CA GLU A 354 26.03 1.54 -2.80
C GLU A 354 24.78 1.79 -3.65
N LEU A 355 23.85 0.86 -3.68
CA LEU A 355 22.61 0.94 -4.43
C LEU A 355 21.53 0.06 -3.78
N PHE A 356 20.31 0.13 -4.28
CA PHE A 356 19.25 -0.81 -3.93
C PHE A 356 18.62 -1.45 -5.17
N VAL A 357 17.91 -2.55 -4.95
CA VAL A 357 17.07 -3.16 -5.99
C VAL A 357 15.69 -3.46 -5.40
N SER A 358 14.63 -3.11 -6.12
CA SER A 358 13.26 -3.38 -5.68
C SER A 358 12.86 -4.83 -5.99
N PRO A 359 12.21 -5.53 -5.04
CA PRO A 359 11.65 -6.85 -5.28
C PRO A 359 10.47 -6.76 -6.27
N PHE A 360 10.13 -7.89 -6.89
CA PHE A 360 8.99 -8.01 -7.80
C PHE A 360 8.36 -9.41 -7.67
N PRO A 361 7.09 -9.62 -8.05
CA PRO A 361 6.18 -8.69 -8.73
C PRO A 361 5.63 -7.59 -7.81
N TYR A 362 5.69 -7.76 -6.49
CA TYR A 362 5.28 -6.74 -5.54
C TYR A 362 6.45 -5.80 -5.23
N GLY A 363 6.46 -4.64 -5.89
CA GLY A 363 7.42 -3.56 -5.78
C GLY A 363 7.41 -2.82 -4.45
N ASN A 364 8.21 -1.76 -4.35
CA ASN A 364 8.36 -0.94 -3.15
C ASN A 364 7.62 0.40 -3.25
N MET A 365 7.41 0.98 -2.08
CA MET A 365 7.00 2.37 -1.92
C MET A 365 7.92 2.98 -0.86
N ASN A 366 7.72 2.56 0.39
CA ASN A 366 8.56 2.96 1.51
C ASN A 366 10.03 2.55 1.33
N GLY A 367 10.30 1.36 0.78
CA GLY A 367 11.67 0.91 0.51
C GLY A 367 12.43 1.84 -0.44
N VAL A 368 11.73 2.41 -1.44
CA VAL A 368 12.31 3.43 -2.33
C VAL A 368 12.60 4.69 -1.54
N VAL A 369 11.60 5.23 -0.83
CA VAL A 369 11.73 6.44 0.01
C VAL A 369 12.90 6.32 0.99
N ASP A 370 13.03 5.18 1.67
CA ASP A 370 14.08 4.96 2.66
C ASP A 370 15.48 4.91 2.01
N ALA A 371 15.62 4.23 0.86
CA ALA A 371 16.90 4.08 0.17
C ALA A 371 17.36 5.40 -0.47
N VAL A 372 16.48 6.10 -1.18
CA VAL A 372 16.81 7.37 -1.87
C VAL A 372 17.09 8.50 -0.89
N ARG A 373 16.45 8.52 0.30
CA ARG A 373 16.81 9.47 1.37
C ARG A 373 18.22 9.27 1.91
N GLN A 374 18.77 8.06 1.81
CA GLN A 374 20.18 7.78 2.07
C GLN A 374 21.07 8.04 0.86
N GLY A 375 20.55 8.52 -0.27
CA GLY A 375 21.32 8.76 -1.50
C GLY A 375 21.66 7.50 -2.28
N LEU A 376 20.87 6.43 -2.15
CA LEU A 376 21.06 5.19 -2.91
C LEU A 376 20.22 5.21 -4.20
N PRO A 377 20.82 5.18 -5.40
CA PRO A 377 20.09 4.86 -6.61
C PRO A 377 19.71 3.37 -6.62
N GLY A 378 18.74 2.99 -7.44
CA GLY A 378 18.35 1.59 -7.56
C GLY A 378 17.61 1.27 -8.83
N VAL A 379 17.24 -0.01 -8.98
CA VAL A 379 16.52 -0.54 -10.14
C VAL A 379 15.19 -1.14 -9.69
N CYS A 380 14.11 -0.84 -10.42
CA CYS A 380 12.80 -1.47 -10.22
C CYS A 380 12.34 -2.25 -11.46
N LEU A 381 11.40 -3.17 -11.25
CA LEU A 381 10.70 -3.87 -12.33
C LEU A 381 9.25 -3.40 -12.32
N THR A 382 8.87 -2.59 -13.31
CA THR A 382 7.49 -2.14 -13.46
C THR A 382 6.61 -3.22 -14.08
N GLY A 383 5.31 -3.11 -13.84
CA GLY A 383 4.29 -4.01 -14.36
C GLY A 383 2.90 -3.37 -14.35
N PRO A 384 1.88 -4.12 -14.81
CA PRO A 384 0.53 -3.60 -14.98
C PRO A 384 -0.18 -3.35 -13.65
N GLU A 385 0.16 -4.10 -12.60
CA GLU A 385 -0.48 -3.99 -11.29
C GLU A 385 -0.01 -2.75 -10.53
N VAL A 386 -0.87 -2.20 -9.68
CA VAL A 386 -0.53 -1.06 -8.82
C VAL A 386 0.74 -1.30 -8.02
N HIS A 387 0.81 -2.43 -7.32
CA HIS A 387 1.99 -2.76 -6.51
C HIS A 387 3.26 -3.03 -7.33
N SER A 388 3.16 -3.25 -8.64
CA SER A 388 4.33 -3.30 -9.52
C SER A 388 4.68 -1.94 -10.14
N HIS A 389 3.72 -1.01 -10.22
CA HIS A 389 3.89 0.28 -10.89
C HIS A 389 4.34 1.43 -9.95
N ILE A 390 4.12 1.31 -8.64
CA ILE A 390 4.46 2.38 -7.68
C ILE A 390 5.92 2.82 -7.77
N ASP A 391 6.87 1.89 -7.93
CA ASP A 391 8.29 2.23 -8.05
C ASP A 391 8.56 3.13 -9.27
N GLU A 392 7.90 2.87 -10.41
CA GLU A 392 8.05 3.67 -11.64
C GLU A 392 7.64 5.12 -11.40
N GLY A 393 6.45 5.34 -10.81
CA GLY A 393 5.98 6.68 -10.48
C GLY A 393 6.93 7.41 -9.54
N LEU A 394 7.38 6.75 -8.47
CA LEU A 394 8.34 7.33 -7.52
C LEU A 394 9.70 7.65 -8.16
N PHE A 395 10.21 6.78 -9.04
CA PHE A 395 11.47 7.02 -9.74
C PHE A 395 11.38 8.26 -10.64
N ARG A 396 10.26 8.44 -11.34
CA ARG A 396 10.01 9.63 -12.17
C ARG A 396 9.85 10.89 -11.33
N ARG A 397 9.13 10.85 -10.20
CA ARG A 397 9.05 11.98 -9.25
C ARG A 397 10.45 12.43 -8.83
N LEU A 398 11.34 11.48 -8.56
CA LEU A 398 12.72 11.70 -8.15
C LEU A 398 13.69 12.01 -9.30
N ARG A 399 13.19 12.08 -10.54
CA ARG A 399 13.99 12.33 -11.76
C ARG A 399 15.15 11.36 -11.92
N LEU A 400 14.93 10.11 -11.52
CA LEU A 400 15.87 9.02 -11.80
C LEU A 400 15.80 8.65 -13.30
N PRO A 401 16.92 8.22 -13.91
CA PRO A 401 16.91 7.82 -15.32
C PRO A 401 15.92 6.69 -15.62
N GLU A 402 15.22 6.76 -16.76
CA GLU A 402 14.30 5.71 -17.23
C GLU A 402 14.98 4.34 -17.37
N GLU A 403 16.30 4.32 -17.55
CA GLU A 403 17.11 3.09 -17.62
C GLU A 403 17.10 2.27 -16.32
N LEU A 404 16.67 2.88 -15.20
CA LEU A 404 16.49 2.23 -13.90
C LEU A 404 15.09 1.63 -13.71
N ILE A 405 14.16 1.87 -14.66
CA ILE A 405 12.78 1.38 -14.66
C ILE A 405 12.67 0.26 -15.70
N ALA A 406 12.84 -0.98 -15.28
CA ALA A 406 12.85 -2.13 -16.18
C ALA A 406 11.44 -2.64 -16.48
N THR A 407 11.20 -3.07 -17.73
CA THR A 407 9.92 -3.67 -18.20
C THR A 407 10.03 -5.18 -18.45
N GLY A 408 11.02 -5.85 -17.84
CA GLY A 408 11.23 -7.29 -17.93
C GLY A 408 12.51 -7.73 -17.23
N TYR A 409 12.64 -9.03 -16.95
CA TYR A 409 13.77 -9.58 -16.17
C TYR A 409 15.13 -9.26 -16.78
N GLU A 410 15.28 -9.40 -18.09
CA GLU A 410 16.55 -9.12 -18.76
C GLU A 410 16.90 -7.61 -18.71
N ALA A 411 15.91 -6.72 -18.84
CA ALA A 411 16.13 -5.28 -18.69
C ALA A 411 16.56 -4.94 -17.25
N TYR A 412 15.92 -5.58 -16.25
CA TYR A 412 16.26 -5.43 -14.84
C TYR A 412 17.68 -5.89 -14.53
N ILE A 413 18.08 -7.07 -15.05
CA ILE A 413 19.43 -7.61 -14.91
C ILE A 413 20.45 -6.64 -15.52
N ARG A 414 20.24 -6.17 -16.76
CA ARG A 414 21.17 -5.24 -17.42
C ARG A 414 21.29 -3.91 -16.70
N ALA A 415 20.16 -3.32 -16.27
CA ALA A 415 20.16 -2.07 -15.52
C ALA A 415 20.93 -2.22 -14.20
N THR A 416 20.73 -3.35 -13.49
CA THR A 416 21.43 -3.62 -12.23
C THR A 416 22.92 -3.83 -12.45
N LEU A 417 23.30 -4.63 -13.45
CA LEU A 417 24.72 -4.84 -13.80
C LEU A 417 25.41 -3.54 -14.15
N ARG A 418 24.76 -2.67 -14.94
CA ARG A 418 25.30 -1.35 -15.27
C ARG A 418 25.51 -0.51 -14.02
N LEU A 419 24.50 -0.44 -13.14
CA LEU A 419 24.60 0.33 -11.90
C LEU A 419 25.67 -0.23 -10.94
N VAL A 420 25.93 -1.53 -10.98
CA VAL A 420 26.96 -2.22 -10.20
C VAL A 420 28.37 -1.99 -10.78
N GLU A 421 28.53 -2.08 -12.09
CA GLU A 421 29.84 -2.08 -12.77
C GLU A 421 30.33 -0.66 -13.13
N GLU A 422 29.43 0.24 -13.52
CA GLU A 422 29.77 1.63 -13.88
C GLU A 422 29.79 2.52 -12.63
N HIS A 423 30.92 2.49 -11.91
CA HIS A 423 31.09 3.19 -10.63
C HIS A 423 30.86 4.70 -10.74
N ASP A 424 31.41 5.35 -11.76
CA ASP A 424 31.26 6.81 -11.96
C ASP A 424 29.80 7.19 -12.18
N TRP A 425 29.05 6.39 -12.97
CA TRP A 425 27.63 6.63 -13.21
C TRP A 425 26.81 6.44 -11.93
N ARG A 426 27.08 5.39 -11.17
CA ARG A 426 26.43 5.17 -9.86
C ARG A 426 26.73 6.31 -8.90
N GLU A 427 27.98 6.74 -8.78
CA GLU A 427 28.39 7.82 -7.86
C GLU A 427 27.80 9.18 -8.27
N MET A 428 27.68 9.45 -9.58
CA MET A 428 26.94 10.59 -10.10
C MET A 428 25.47 10.58 -9.63
N LEU A 429 24.79 9.44 -9.72
CA LEU A 429 23.40 9.30 -9.25
C LEU A 429 23.28 9.40 -7.72
N GLN A 430 24.26 8.90 -6.97
CA GLN A 430 24.32 9.07 -5.52
C GLN A 430 24.44 10.55 -5.15
N HIS A 431 25.33 11.30 -5.81
CA HIS A 431 25.45 12.75 -5.62
C HIS A 431 24.17 13.48 -6.02
N GLN A 432 23.56 13.13 -7.16
CA GLN A 432 22.26 13.69 -7.56
C GLN A 432 21.23 13.53 -6.43
N LEU A 433 21.09 12.33 -5.83
CA LEU A 433 20.12 12.09 -4.75
C LEU A 433 20.51 12.77 -3.43
N GLN A 434 21.80 13.04 -3.19
CA GLN A 434 22.27 13.75 -2.00
C GLN A 434 22.07 15.26 -2.11
N ASP A 435 22.28 15.82 -3.30
CA ASP A 435 22.20 17.25 -3.59
C ASP A 435 20.77 17.70 -3.97
N SER A 436 19.94 16.77 -4.44
CA SER A 436 18.53 17.05 -4.76
C SER A 436 17.67 17.14 -3.51
N ASP A 437 16.59 17.94 -3.59
CA ASP A 437 15.58 18.05 -2.54
C ASP A 437 14.63 16.84 -2.52
N VAL A 438 15.17 15.63 -2.32
CA VAL A 438 14.41 14.36 -2.20
C VAL A 438 13.29 14.48 -1.15
N GLU A 439 13.55 15.19 -0.06
CA GLU A 439 12.55 15.42 0.99
C GLU A 439 11.45 16.39 0.54
N GLN A 440 11.77 17.39 -0.28
CA GLN A 440 10.75 18.26 -0.86
C GLN A 440 9.84 17.47 -1.81
N VAL A 441 10.43 16.70 -2.73
CA VAL A 441 9.69 15.91 -3.73
C VAL A 441 8.72 14.91 -3.06
N LEU A 442 9.09 14.32 -1.93
CA LEU A 442 8.32 13.27 -1.28
C LEU A 442 7.39 13.78 -0.17
N PHE A 443 7.74 14.87 0.50
CA PHE A 443 7.04 15.34 1.72
C PHE A 443 6.36 16.69 1.56
N GLU A 444 6.61 17.46 0.50
CA GLU A 444 5.83 18.64 0.16
C GLU A 444 4.77 18.30 -0.89
N GLY A 445 3.64 19.00 -0.84
CA GLY A 445 2.50 18.75 -1.71
C GLY A 445 1.24 19.45 -1.22
N HIS A 446 0.15 19.16 -1.91
CA HIS A 446 -1.12 19.86 -1.85
C HIS A 446 -2.27 18.92 -1.46
N PRO A 447 -2.33 18.48 -0.19
CA PRO A 447 -3.33 17.50 0.25
C PRO A 447 -4.78 17.99 0.14
N GLU A 448 -5.01 19.30 0.03
CA GLU A 448 -6.31 19.87 -0.31
C GLU A 448 -6.83 19.39 -1.67
N LYS A 449 -5.96 19.12 -2.65
CA LYS A 449 -6.37 18.58 -3.96
C LYS A 449 -6.98 17.19 -3.84
N PHE A 450 -6.50 16.38 -2.91
CA PHE A 450 -7.10 15.08 -2.61
C PHE A 450 -8.53 15.27 -2.12
N ALA A 451 -8.74 16.17 -1.14
CA ALA A 451 -10.07 16.44 -0.60
C ALA A 451 -11.04 17.01 -1.65
N ASP A 452 -10.54 17.85 -2.56
CA ASP A 452 -11.31 18.45 -3.64
C ASP A 452 -11.80 17.39 -4.63
N VAL A 453 -10.92 16.49 -5.10
CA VAL A 453 -11.31 15.38 -5.99
C VAL A 453 -12.37 14.49 -5.34
N ILE A 454 -12.20 14.14 -4.06
CA ILE A 454 -13.19 13.30 -3.36
C ILE A 454 -14.52 14.05 -3.19
N SER A 455 -14.50 15.36 -2.96
CA SER A 455 -15.71 16.19 -2.91
C SER A 455 -16.42 16.23 -4.26
N ASP A 456 -15.68 16.37 -5.36
CA ASP A 456 -16.23 16.40 -6.71
C ASP A 456 -16.87 15.06 -7.09
N VAL A 457 -16.19 13.95 -6.79
CA VAL A 457 -16.73 12.59 -7.01
C VAL A 457 -18.01 12.39 -6.20
N TRP A 458 -18.03 12.82 -4.94
CA TRP A 458 -19.23 12.75 -4.10
C TRP A 458 -20.39 13.57 -4.67
N GLN A 459 -20.15 14.82 -5.10
CA GLN A 459 -21.17 15.68 -5.68
C GLN A 459 -21.77 15.10 -6.97
N GLN A 460 -20.95 14.45 -7.79
CA GLN A 460 -21.40 13.76 -9.01
C GLN A 460 -22.18 12.48 -8.73
N HIS A 461 -21.96 11.87 -7.56
CA HIS A 461 -22.63 10.63 -7.13
C HIS A 461 -23.97 10.89 -6.41
N LEU A 462 -24.31 12.14 -6.13
CA LEU A 462 -25.62 12.49 -5.57
C LEU A 462 -26.71 12.13 -6.59
N PRO A 463 -27.77 11.39 -6.19
CA PRO A 463 -28.94 11.26 -7.04
C PRO A 463 -29.49 12.66 -7.35
N PHE A 464 -29.77 12.92 -8.63
CA PHE A 464 -30.29 14.17 -9.17
C PHE A 464 -31.66 14.55 -8.54
N ASP A 465 -31.68 15.08 -7.32
CA ASP A 465 -32.91 15.62 -6.69
C ASP A 465 -32.89 17.15 -6.54
N ALA A 466 -31.80 17.83 -6.94
CA ALA A 466 -31.67 19.29 -6.81
C ALA A 466 -32.09 20.12 -8.04
N ALA A 467 -32.68 19.49 -9.08
CA ALA A 467 -33.14 20.20 -10.28
C ALA A 467 -34.60 20.71 -10.19
N SER A 468 -35.38 20.28 -9.20
CA SER A 468 -36.82 20.61 -9.11
C SER A 468 -37.15 21.85 -8.25
N GLU A 469 -36.22 22.36 -7.42
CA GLU A 469 -36.52 23.52 -6.56
C GLU A 469 -36.22 24.90 -7.18
N ARG A 470 -35.62 24.97 -8.38
CA ARG A 470 -35.36 26.27 -9.06
C ARG A 470 -36.39 26.68 -10.12
N VAL A 471 -37.50 25.94 -10.28
CA VAL A 471 -38.56 26.28 -11.26
C VAL A 471 -39.90 26.67 -10.59
N GLY A 472 -39.99 26.65 -9.25
CA GLY A 472 -41.25 26.87 -8.52
C GLY A 472 -41.60 28.31 -8.09
N THR A 473 -40.73 29.30 -8.32
CA THR A 473 -40.93 30.69 -7.83
C THR A 473 -40.77 31.73 -8.94
N SER A 474 -41.45 31.53 -10.06
CA SER A 474 -41.69 32.59 -11.05
C SER A 474 -42.99 32.34 -11.80
N GLN A 475 -44.13 32.50 -11.11
CA GLN A 475 -45.41 32.88 -11.71
C GLN A 475 -46.46 32.99 -10.60
N ARG A 476 -46.44 34.12 -9.90
CA ARG A 476 -47.60 34.74 -9.26
C ARG A 476 -47.15 36.12 -8.81
N LEU A 477 -47.39 37.11 -9.67
CA LEU A 477 -47.62 38.53 -9.38
C LEU A 477 -47.54 39.32 -10.69
N SER A 478 -48.69 39.63 -11.30
CA SER A 478 -49.11 40.97 -11.72
C SER A 478 -50.17 40.92 -12.84
N SER A 479 -51.26 41.67 -12.55
CA SER A 479 -52.36 42.16 -13.40
C SER A 479 -53.20 41.18 -14.20
#